data_AF-A0A9Q4KQD3-F1
#
_entry.id   AF-A0A9Q4KQD3-F1
#
_cell.length_a   1.000
_cell.length_b   1.000
_cell.length_c   1.000
_cell.angle_alpha   90.00
_cell.angle_beta   90.00
_cell.angle_gamma   90.00
#
_symmetry.space_group_name_H-M   'P 1'
#
loop_
_entity.id
_entity.type
_entity.pdbx_description
1 polymer ?
#
loop_
_entity_poly.entity_id
_entity_poly.type
_entity_poly.pdbx_seq_one_letter_code
_entity_poly.pdbx_strand_id
1 'polypeptide(L)'
;VKDYFLLNYNKEPVNAINTIKFANKTTLSIEDIDKLLISNSSYKDDEISTISSKNFTINAKGGDDVITTNGGDDYIDAGSGNDIIS
;
A
#
# COMPACT_ATOMS: atom_id res chain seq x y z
N VAL A 1 -6.03 1.23 12.11
CA VAL A 1 -4.71 0.55 12.23
C VAL A 1 -3.62 1.25 11.41
N LYS A 2 -3.93 1.84 10.25
CA LYS A 2 -3.01 2.61 9.38
C LYS A 2 -2.20 3.70 10.13
N ASP A 3 -2.82 4.41 11.08
CA ASP A 3 -2.17 5.54 11.78
C ASP A 3 -1.02 5.14 12.72
N TYR A 4 -0.98 3.89 13.17
CA TYR A 4 0.10 3.39 14.02
C TYR A 4 1.40 3.13 13.24
N PHE A 5 1.38 3.28 11.93
CA PHE A 5 2.48 2.94 11.03
C PHE A 5 3.08 4.18 10.35
N LEU A 6 2.50 5.35 10.57
CA LEU A 6 2.86 6.59 9.90
C LEU A 6 3.99 7.31 10.66
N LEU A 7 4.94 7.84 9.88
CA LEU A 7 5.93 8.80 10.36
C LEU A 7 5.26 10.19 10.44
N ASN A 8 5.72 11.04 11.34
CA ASN A 8 5.24 12.43 11.35
C ASN A 8 5.72 13.18 10.09
N TYR A 9 5.31 14.44 9.96
CA TYR A 9 5.71 15.31 8.85
C TYR A 9 7.24 15.39 8.62
N ASN A 10 8.04 15.18 9.67
CA ASN A 10 9.50 15.21 9.61
C ASN A 10 10.12 13.83 9.28
N LYS A 11 9.31 12.84 8.89
CA LYS A 11 9.72 11.44 8.71
C LYS A 11 10.28 10.79 9.99
N GLU A 12 9.91 11.32 11.16
CA GLU A 12 10.30 10.75 12.44
C GLU A 12 9.19 9.83 12.95
N PRO A 13 9.53 8.64 13.47
CA PRO A 13 8.55 7.74 14.06
C PRO A 13 8.05 8.32 15.39
N VAL A 14 6.77 8.68 15.45
CA VAL A 14 6.12 9.08 16.71
C VAL A 14 5.26 7.91 17.17
N ASN A 15 5.85 7.00 17.95
CA ASN A 15 5.22 5.75 18.42
C ASN A 15 4.74 4.82 17.30
N ALA A 16 5.39 4.85 16.14
CA ALA A 16 5.03 4.00 15.02
C ALA A 16 5.42 2.53 15.27
N ILE A 17 4.48 1.61 15.10
CA ILE A 17 4.74 0.17 14.99
C ILE A 17 5.58 -0.01 13.72
N ASN A 18 6.84 -0.43 13.87
CA ASN A 18 7.70 -0.64 12.69
C ASN A 18 7.60 -2.08 12.15
N THR A 19 7.31 -3.06 13.01
CA THR A 19 7.35 -4.48 12.66
C THR A 19 6.48 -5.29 13.60
N ILE A 20 5.63 -6.15 13.05
CA ILE A 20 4.93 -7.19 13.79
C ILE A 20 5.75 -8.48 13.69
N LYS A 21 6.04 -9.12 14.82
CA LYS A 21 6.74 -10.41 14.86
C LYS A 21 5.79 -11.50 15.34
N PHE A 22 5.62 -12.54 14.53
CA PHE A 22 4.75 -13.66 14.84
C PHE A 22 5.50 -14.76 15.61
N ALA A 23 4.74 -15.68 16.23
CA ALA A 23 5.28 -16.79 17.02
C ALA A 23 6.16 -17.75 16.20
N ASN A 24 5.86 -17.91 14.90
CA ASN A 24 6.66 -18.67 13.95
C ASN A 24 7.96 -17.95 13.50
N LYS A 25 8.28 -16.80 14.13
CA LYS A 25 9.44 -15.94 13.86
C LYS A 25 9.39 -15.16 12.54
N THR A 26 8.31 -15.23 11.76
CA THR A 26 8.15 -14.32 10.62
C THR A 26 7.87 -12.90 11.11
N THR A 27 8.24 -11.94 10.28
CA THR A 27 8.00 -10.53 10.52
C THR A 27 7.12 -9.95 9.44
N LEU A 28 6.35 -8.93 9.79
CA LEU A 28 5.57 -8.13 8.88
C LEU A 28 5.92 -6.66 9.12
N SER A 29 6.75 -6.13 8.24
CA SER A 29 7.11 -4.71 8.19
C SER A 29 6.09 -3.91 7.39
N ILE A 30 6.20 -2.58 7.41
CA ILE A 30 5.43 -1.68 6.53
C ILE A 30 5.54 -2.11 5.06
N GLU A 31 6.76 -2.41 4.62
CA GLU A 31 7.01 -2.76 3.23
C GLU A 31 6.36 -4.09 2.85
N ASP A 32 6.33 -5.04 3.79
CA ASP A 32 5.63 -6.31 3.57
C ASP A 32 4.12 -6.08 3.48
N ILE A 33 3.57 -5.16 4.28
CA ILE A 33 2.15 -4.78 4.21
C ILE A 33 1.84 -4.10 2.87
N ASP A 34 2.64 -3.13 2.44
CA ASP A 34 2.47 -2.46 1.14
C ASP A 34 2.47 -3.50 0.00
N LYS A 35 3.40 -4.46 0.03
CA LYS A 35 3.46 -5.55 -0.96
C LYS A 35 2.19 -6.39 -0.93
N LEU A 36 1.68 -6.76 0.25
CA LEU A 36 0.44 -7.55 0.38
C LEU A 36 -0.78 -6.79 -0.16
N LEU A 37 -0.86 -5.48 0.07
CA LEU A 37 -1.96 -4.64 -0.42
C LEU A 37 -1.94 -4.53 -1.94
N ILE A 38 -0.75 -4.37 -2.54
CA ILE A 38 -0.60 -4.26 -4.01
C ILE A 38 -0.82 -5.61 -4.70
N SER A 39 -0.34 -6.71 -4.11
CA SER A 39 -0.40 -8.04 -4.75
C SER A 39 -1.79 -8.69 -4.76
N ASN A 40 -2.78 -8.07 -4.11
CA ASN A 40 -4.15 -8.54 -4.09
C ASN A 40 -4.99 -8.08 -5.30
N SER A 41 -4.41 -7.37 -6.28
CA SER A 41 -5.15 -6.96 -7.49
C SER A 41 -5.68 -8.14 -8.30
N SER A 42 -6.81 -7.94 -8.95
CA SER A 42 -7.62 -8.97 -9.60
C SER A 42 -8.24 -8.44 -10.91
N TYR A 43 -9.17 -9.18 -11.52
CA TYR A 43 -9.91 -8.71 -12.72
C TYR A 43 -11.34 -8.25 -12.33
N LYS A 44 -11.49 -7.74 -11.11
CA LYS A 44 -12.72 -7.23 -10.51
C LYS A 44 -12.38 -5.93 -9.82
N ASP A 45 -13.41 -5.18 -9.43
CA ASP A 45 -13.30 -3.97 -8.65
C ASP A 45 -12.50 -4.20 -7.36
N ASP A 46 -11.34 -3.54 -7.24
CA ASP A 46 -10.41 -3.64 -6.13
C ASP A 46 -10.17 -2.28 -5.44
N GLU A 47 -9.86 -2.34 -4.14
CA GLU A 47 -9.39 -1.20 -3.36
C GLU A 47 -7.92 -1.41 -2.99
N ILE A 48 -7.04 -0.64 -3.60
CA ILE A 48 -5.58 -0.74 -3.43
C ILE A 48 -5.10 0.53 -2.71
N SER A 49 -4.54 0.38 -1.51
CA SER A 49 -4.00 1.52 -0.75
C SER A 49 -2.60 1.22 -0.26
N THR A 50 -1.64 2.11 -0.52
CA THR A 50 -0.31 2.02 0.10
C THR A 50 -0.27 2.80 1.41
N ILE A 51 0.70 2.46 2.26
CA ILE A 51 0.90 3.05 3.59
C ILE A 51 2.17 3.90 3.61
N SER A 52 3.27 3.44 3.01
CA SER A 52 4.50 4.23 2.96
C SER A 52 4.52 5.21 1.78
N SER A 53 5.47 6.16 1.83
CA SER A 53 5.76 7.08 0.73
C SER A 53 6.95 6.61 -0.12
N LYS A 54 7.01 5.30 -0.39
CA LYS A 54 8.00 4.71 -1.30
C LYS A 54 7.48 4.79 -2.73
N ASN A 55 8.36 4.43 -3.67
CA ASN A 55 7.98 4.29 -5.07
C ASN A 55 7.35 2.93 -5.29
N PHE A 56 6.16 2.90 -5.89
CA PHE A 56 5.41 1.69 -6.15
C PHE A 56 5.25 1.42 -7.66
N THR A 57 5.05 0.14 -7.98
CA THR A 57 4.56 -0.30 -9.30
C THR A 57 3.30 -1.09 -9.05
N ILE A 58 2.16 -0.54 -9.48
CA ILE A 58 0.83 -1.12 -9.27
C ILE A 58 0.26 -1.51 -10.63
N ASN A 59 -0.26 -2.73 -10.72
CA ASN A 59 -1.06 -3.19 -11.86
C ASN A 59 -2.39 -3.70 -11.30
N ALA A 60 -3.46 -2.94 -11.50
CA ALA A 60 -4.80 -3.27 -11.00
C ALA A 60 -5.59 -4.19 -11.96
N LYS A 61 -5.08 -4.37 -13.19
CA LYS A 61 -5.57 -5.27 -14.25
C LYS A 61 -6.93 -4.88 -14.82
N GLY A 62 -8.02 -4.93 -14.08
CA GLY A 62 -9.30 -4.44 -14.56
C GLY A 62 -10.46 -4.70 -13.61
N GLY A 63 -11.60 -4.10 -13.89
CA GLY A 63 -12.59 -3.78 -12.85
C GLY A 63 -12.63 -2.27 -12.67
N ASP A 64 -13.58 -1.77 -11.89
CA ASP A 64 -13.63 -0.34 -11.53
C ASP A 64 -12.85 -0.15 -10.21
N ASP A 65 -11.59 0.27 -10.29
CA ASP A 65 -10.66 0.24 -9.15
C ASP A 65 -10.56 1.58 -8.39
N VAL A 66 -10.26 1.50 -7.09
CA VAL A 66 -9.87 2.66 -6.27
C VAL A 66 -8.45 2.47 -5.79
N ILE A 67 -7.54 3.31 -6.29
CA ILE A 67 -6.11 3.23 -6.03
C ILE A 67 -5.66 4.50 -5.30
N THR A 68 -5.19 4.34 -4.06
CA THR A 68 -4.61 5.43 -3.28
C THR A 68 -3.15 5.14 -3.00
N THR A 69 -2.25 5.95 -3.55
CA THR A 69 -0.85 5.94 -3.15
C THR A 69 -0.53 7.14 -2.27
N ASN A 70 0.47 7.01 -1.42
CA ASN A 70 1.05 8.19 -0.78
C ASN A 70 2.20 8.69 -1.66
N GLY A 71 2.88 9.78 -1.27
CA GLY A 71 3.96 10.35 -2.08
C GLY A 71 5.05 9.35 -2.49
N GLY A 72 5.86 9.71 -3.48
CA GLY A 72 6.77 8.79 -4.13
C GLY A 72 6.66 8.96 -5.64
N ASP A 73 7.60 8.38 -6.38
CA ASP A 73 7.51 8.32 -7.84
C ASP A 73 6.86 6.99 -8.24
N ASP A 74 5.53 7.00 -8.30
CA ASP A 74 4.73 5.79 -8.55
C ASP A 74 4.47 5.55 -10.04
N TYR A 75 4.45 4.28 -10.42
CA TYR A 75 3.91 3.82 -11.70
C TYR A 75 2.63 3.02 -11.44
N ILE A 76 1.51 3.47 -12.02
CA ILE A 76 0.20 2.85 -11.85
C ILE A 76 -0.37 2.52 -13.22
N ASP A 77 -0.58 1.22 -13.46
CA ASP A 77 -1.41 0.69 -14.52
C ASP A 77 -2.74 0.24 -13.92
N ALA A 78 -3.77 1.09 -14.04
CA ALA A 78 -5.09 0.79 -13.50
C ALA A 78 -5.83 -0.28 -14.32
N GLY A 79 -5.38 -0.57 -15.55
CA GLY A 79 -6.02 -1.57 -16.38
C GLY A 79 -7.33 -1.09 -17.00
N SER A 80 -8.31 -1.98 -17.11
CA SER A 80 -9.59 -1.69 -17.79
C SER A 80 -10.74 -1.46 -16.81
N GLY A 81 -11.43 -0.33 -16.92
CA GLY A 81 -12.63 -0.01 -16.12
C GLY A 81 -12.72 1.50 -15.88
N ASN A 82 -13.55 1.90 -14.92
CA ASN A 82 -13.64 3.27 -14.45
C ASN A 82 -12.89 3.44 -13.13
N ASP A 83 -11.62 3.79 -13.24
CA ASP A 83 -10.73 3.83 -12.09
C ASP A 83 -10.64 5.22 -11.44
N ILE A 84 -10.43 5.23 -10.13
CA ILE A 84 -10.15 6.42 -9.34
C ILE A 84 -8.75 6.28 -8.75
N ILE A 85 -7.89 7.25 -9.07
CA ILE A 85 -6.51 7.30 -8.56
C ILE A 85 -6.32 8.59 -7.78
N SER A 86 -5.82 8.49 -6.54
CA SER A 86 -5.63 9.62 -5.61
C SER A 86 -4.30 9.60 -4.91
#